data_AF-A0A415ZM16-F1
#
_entry.id   AF-A0A415ZM16-F1
#
_cell.length_a   1.000
_cell.length_b   1.000
_cell.length_c   1.000
_cell.angle_alpha   90.00
_cell.angle_beta   90.00
_cell.angle_gamma   90.00
#
_symmetry.space_group_name_H-M   'P 1'
#
loop_
_entity.id
_entity.type
_entity.pdbx_description
1 polymer ?
#
loop_
_entity_poly.entity_id
_entity_poly.type
_entity_poly.pdbx_seq_one_letter_code
_entity_poly.pdbx_strand_id
1 'polypeptide(L)'
;MIVFAVSQLRSYYDCGERYFGTEGIFLTYKEAKEFIKQEIDDIISGSNIDDHETFFGSDDEFEDEVSLTDNSISSFGHKFQWDISPVTLKKSVKQKVFETIQHENDIEDIKNTIEVEDDLIYDHIRDISIDTMNRMAYLKREKEDNGMAWNDAASAAFHEVINQQ
;
A
#
# COMPACT_ATOMS: atom_id res chain seq x y z
N MET A 1 -10.09 -11.94 -17.39
CA MET A 1 -9.37 -10.78 -16.82
C MET A 1 -8.31 -11.40 -15.97
N ILE A 2 -7.10 -11.24 -16.47
CA ILE A 2 -5.89 -11.56 -15.74
C ILE A 2 -5.62 -10.30 -14.92
N VAL A 3 -5.34 -10.48 -13.65
CA VAL A 3 -4.78 -9.44 -12.78
C VAL A 3 -3.40 -9.91 -12.35
N PHE A 4 -2.59 -9.01 -11.82
CA PHE A 4 -1.21 -9.28 -11.43
C PHE A 4 -1.09 -9.04 -9.92
N ALA A 5 -0.95 -10.12 -9.16
CA ALA A 5 -0.73 -10.02 -7.72
C ALA A 5 0.77 -9.83 -7.46
N VAL A 6 1.11 -8.84 -6.66
CA VAL A 6 2.47 -8.60 -6.16
C VAL A 6 2.56 -9.20 -4.77
N SER A 7 3.56 -10.06 -4.58
CA SER A 7 3.89 -10.60 -3.26
C SER A 7 5.34 -10.27 -2.92
N GLN A 8 5.60 -9.95 -1.66
CA GLN A 8 6.94 -9.64 -1.17
C GLN A 8 7.46 -10.80 -0.32
N LEU A 9 8.74 -11.13 -0.51
CA LEU A 9 9.52 -12.05 0.29
C LEU A 9 10.67 -11.27 0.95
N ARG A 10 10.71 -11.27 2.29
CA ARG A 10 11.80 -10.70 3.08
C ARG A 10 12.68 -11.81 3.66
N SER A 11 13.97 -11.77 3.34
CA SER A 11 14.98 -12.74 3.79
C SER A 11 16.11 -12.06 4.57
N TYR A 12 16.44 -12.66 5.71
CA TYR A 12 17.50 -12.22 6.62
C TYR A 12 18.50 -13.37 6.78
N TYR A 13 19.76 -13.15 6.46
CA TYR A 13 20.79 -14.20 6.45
C TYR A 13 20.96 -14.89 7.82
N ASP A 14 20.72 -14.17 8.92
CA ASP A 14 20.94 -14.68 10.28
C ASP A 14 19.69 -15.32 10.94
N CYS A 15 18.49 -15.18 10.35
CA CYS A 15 17.27 -15.66 11.00
C CYS A 15 16.20 -16.28 10.08
N GLY A 16 16.52 -16.49 8.79
CA GLY A 16 15.65 -17.16 7.82
C GLY A 16 14.62 -16.23 7.15
N GLU A 17 13.83 -16.80 6.25
CA GLU A 17 12.71 -16.11 5.57
C GLU A 17 11.62 -15.78 6.60
N ARG A 18 11.23 -14.51 6.72
CA ARG A 18 10.34 -14.05 7.80
C ARG A 18 9.01 -13.46 7.37
N TYR A 19 8.86 -13.04 6.11
CA TYR A 19 7.61 -12.43 5.69
C TYR A 19 7.27 -12.71 4.23
N PHE A 20 6.07 -13.27 4.01
CA PHE A 20 5.46 -13.46 2.70
C PHE A 20 4.09 -12.79 2.73
N GLY A 21 3.99 -11.57 2.19
CA GLY A 21 2.77 -10.76 2.13
C GLY A 21 2.30 -10.57 0.69
N THR A 22 0.99 -10.36 0.49
CA THR A 22 0.48 -9.80 -0.78
C THR A 22 0.41 -8.29 -0.60
N GLU A 23 1.23 -7.56 -1.36
CA GLU A 23 1.36 -6.10 -1.25
C GLU A 23 0.37 -5.37 -2.16
N GLY A 24 -0.10 -6.01 -3.23
CA GLY A 24 -1.07 -5.37 -4.13
C GLY A 24 -1.56 -6.26 -5.27
N ILE A 25 -2.64 -5.82 -5.93
CA ILE A 25 -3.18 -6.44 -7.14
C ILE A 25 -3.40 -5.37 -8.21
N PHE A 26 -2.87 -5.62 -9.41
CA PHE A 26 -2.86 -4.65 -10.50
C PHE A 26 -3.58 -5.18 -11.73
N LEU A 27 -4.18 -4.28 -12.51
CA LEU A 27 -4.88 -4.64 -13.76
C LEU A 27 -3.89 -4.96 -14.88
N THR A 28 -2.71 -4.34 -14.83
CA THR A 28 -1.64 -4.55 -15.80
C THR A 28 -0.32 -4.93 -15.13
N TYR A 29 0.52 -5.66 -15.87
CA TYR A 29 1.87 -5.98 -15.43
C TYR A 29 2.73 -4.72 -15.25
N LYS A 30 2.45 -3.67 -16.04
CA LYS A 30 3.19 -2.40 -15.98
C LYS A 30 2.95 -1.69 -14.65
N GLU A 31 1.69 -1.57 -14.23
CA GLU A 31 1.33 -0.98 -12.93
C GLU A 31 1.97 -1.76 -11.78
N ALA A 32 1.94 -3.10 -11.82
CA ALA A 32 2.62 -3.92 -10.83
C ALA A 32 4.14 -3.66 -10.76
N LYS A 33 4.79 -3.41 -11.90
CA LYS A 33 6.21 -3.06 -11.96
C LYS A 33 6.50 -1.64 -11.48
N GLU A 34 5.59 -0.69 -11.72
CA GLU A 34 5.72 0.68 -11.21
C GLU A 34 5.58 0.71 -9.68
N PHE A 35 4.62 -0.06 -9.14
CA PHE A 35 4.48 -0.25 -7.69
C PHE A 35 5.76 -0.79 -7.04
N ILE A 36 6.33 -1.89 -7.55
CA ILE A 36 7.56 -2.47 -6.98
C ILE A 36 8.73 -1.47 -7.00
N LYS A 37 8.80 -0.59 -8.01
CA LYS A 37 9.84 0.44 -8.04
C LYS A 37 9.64 1.47 -6.95
N GLN A 38 8.40 1.93 -6.76
CA GLN A 38 8.07 2.88 -5.71
C GLN A 38 8.40 2.31 -4.32
N GLU A 39 8.04 1.05 -4.06
CA GLU A 39 8.38 0.35 -2.81
C GLU A 39 9.89 0.35 -2.53
N ILE A 40 10.69 0.03 -3.56
CA ILE A 40 12.15 0.05 -3.44
C ILE A 40 12.66 1.47 -3.19
N ASP A 41 12.13 2.47 -3.90
CA ASP A 41 12.52 3.87 -3.75
C ASP A 41 12.19 4.39 -2.35
N ASP A 42 11.02 4.02 -1.80
CA ASP A 42 10.57 4.41 -0.46
C ASP A 42 11.41 3.78 0.65
N ILE A 43 11.86 2.54 0.46
CA ILE A 43 12.83 1.88 1.35
C ILE A 43 14.18 2.59 1.29
N ILE A 44 14.67 2.97 0.11
CA ILE A 44 15.97 3.64 -0.02
C ILE A 44 15.92 5.05 0.57
N SER A 45 14.85 5.79 0.32
CA SER A 45 14.69 7.18 0.77
C SER A 45 14.39 7.30 2.26
N GLY A 46 13.93 6.22 2.91
CA GLY A 46 13.41 6.25 4.26
C GLY A 46 11.99 6.85 4.35
N SER A 47 11.29 6.97 3.22
CA SER A 47 9.90 7.44 3.19
C SER A 47 8.95 6.46 3.91
N ASN A 48 9.24 5.16 3.84
CA ASN A 48 8.65 4.15 4.71
C ASN A 48 9.67 3.77 5.80
N ILE A 49 9.56 4.39 6.97
CA ILE A 49 10.55 4.24 8.04
C ILE A 49 10.63 2.81 8.58
N ASP A 50 9.48 2.13 8.69
CA ASP A 50 9.41 0.76 9.20
C ASP A 50 10.18 -0.20 8.27
N ASP A 51 9.94 -0.11 6.97
CA ASP A 51 10.62 -0.96 5.99
C ASP A 51 12.08 -0.56 5.77
N HIS A 52 12.39 0.73 5.87
CA HIS A 52 13.76 1.24 5.84
C HIS A 52 14.59 0.70 6.99
N GLU A 53 14.14 0.88 8.24
CA GLU A 53 14.82 0.37 9.44
C GLU A 53 14.90 -1.17 9.43
N THR A 54 13.86 -1.83 8.90
CA THR A 54 13.88 -3.28 8.75
C THR A 54 14.93 -3.73 7.73
N PHE A 55 15.15 -2.97 6.66
CA PHE A 55 16.10 -3.33 5.60
C PHE A 55 17.54 -2.95 5.94
N PHE A 56 17.75 -1.80 6.56
CA PHE A 56 19.07 -1.26 6.85
C PHE A 56 19.53 -1.43 8.30
N GLY A 57 18.62 -1.70 9.24
CA GLY A 57 18.88 -1.64 10.67
C GLY A 57 18.55 -0.26 11.25
N SER A 58 18.36 -0.21 12.58
CA SER A 58 17.96 0.99 13.32
C SER A 58 19.13 1.90 13.73
N ASP A 59 20.38 1.48 13.48
CA ASP A 59 21.59 2.22 13.89
C ASP A 59 22.46 2.55 12.66
N ASP A 60 22.87 3.83 12.58
CA ASP A 60 23.56 4.54 11.48
C ASP A 60 24.95 4.00 11.04
N GLU A 61 25.32 2.76 11.32
CA GLU A 61 26.55 2.14 10.77
C GLU A 61 26.25 1.41 9.45
N PHE A 62 25.85 2.17 8.44
CA PHE A 62 25.59 1.68 7.09
C PHE A 62 26.90 1.33 6.38
N GLU A 63 27.16 0.05 6.11
CA GLU A 63 28.14 -0.35 5.07
C GLU A 63 27.45 -0.28 3.69
N ASP A 64 27.92 0.67 2.87
CA ASP A 64 27.28 1.32 1.71
C ASP A 64 26.93 0.47 0.47
N GLU A 65 26.93 -0.86 0.52
CA GLU A 65 26.72 -1.68 -0.69
C GLU A 65 25.29 -2.22 -0.83
N VAL A 66 24.42 -1.38 -1.39
CA VAL A 66 23.08 -1.78 -1.85
C VAL A 66 23.14 -2.32 -3.28
N SER A 67 22.67 -3.56 -3.48
CA SER A 67 22.47 -4.15 -4.80
C SER A 67 20.99 -4.16 -5.18
N LEU A 68 20.70 -3.66 -6.38
CA LEU A 68 19.35 -3.49 -6.90
C LEU A 68 19.14 -4.34 -8.15
N THR A 69 17.98 -4.97 -8.22
CA THR A 69 17.44 -5.54 -9.45
C THR A 69 16.05 -4.96 -9.71
N ASP A 70 15.50 -5.36 -10.85
CA ASP A 70 14.16 -5.04 -11.30
C ASP A 70 13.02 -5.40 -10.33
N ASN A 71 13.29 -6.27 -9.36
CA ASN A 71 12.31 -6.77 -8.39
C ASN A 71 12.95 -7.18 -7.04
N SER A 72 14.13 -6.66 -6.71
CA SER A 72 14.75 -6.93 -5.41
C SER A 72 15.72 -5.84 -5.00
N ILE A 73 15.86 -5.66 -3.70
CA ILE A 73 16.91 -4.87 -3.06
C ILE A 73 17.63 -5.77 -2.05
N SER A 74 18.95 -5.67 -1.98
CA SER A 74 19.76 -6.42 -1.01
C SER A 74 20.91 -5.59 -0.47
N SER A 75 21.18 -5.75 0.81
CA SER A 75 22.26 -5.14 1.59
C SER A 75 22.84 -6.23 2.51
N PHE A 76 23.98 -5.98 3.15
CA PHE A 76 24.70 -6.96 3.97
C PHE A 76 23.76 -7.71 4.94
N GLY A 77 23.41 -8.97 4.61
CA GLY A 77 22.54 -9.80 5.43
C GLY A 77 21.02 -9.64 5.21
N HIS A 78 20.57 -8.73 4.35
CA HIS A 78 19.14 -8.48 4.05
C HIS A 78 18.83 -8.55 2.56
N LYS A 79 17.71 -9.19 2.20
CA LYS A 79 17.19 -9.18 0.84
C LYS A 79 15.66 -9.11 0.85
N PHE A 80 15.12 -8.05 0.24
CA PHE A 80 13.70 -7.96 -0.06
C PHE A 80 13.51 -8.22 -1.55
N GLN A 81 12.53 -9.08 -1.88
CA GLN A 81 12.25 -9.48 -3.25
C GLN A 81 10.75 -9.52 -3.49
N TRP A 82 10.32 -9.03 -4.64
CA TRP A 82 8.92 -9.06 -5.06
C TRP A 82 8.73 -10.03 -6.23
N ASP A 83 7.60 -10.72 -6.23
CA ASP A 83 7.13 -11.55 -7.35
C ASP A 83 5.81 -11.02 -7.91
N ILE A 84 5.68 -11.07 -9.24
CA ILE A 84 4.46 -10.71 -9.94
C ILE A 84 3.82 -11.98 -10.50
N SER A 85 2.75 -12.43 -9.85
CA SER A 85 2.04 -13.64 -10.23
C SER A 85 0.76 -13.30 -11.02
N PRO A 86 0.58 -13.79 -12.26
CA PRO A 86 -0.65 -13.57 -13.01
C PRO A 86 -1.79 -14.45 -12.46
N VAL A 87 -2.87 -13.81 -12.04
CA VAL A 87 -4.06 -14.49 -11.48
C VAL A 87 -5.22 -14.40 -12.45
N THR A 88 -5.75 -15.56 -12.85
CA THR A 88 -6.96 -15.62 -13.69
C THR A 88 -8.21 -15.65 -12.81
N LEU A 89 -8.93 -14.55 -12.76
CA LEU A 89 -10.17 -14.45 -11.97
C LEU A 89 -11.39 -14.94 -12.75
N LYS A 90 -12.21 -15.82 -12.14
CA LYS A 90 -13.53 -16.25 -12.66
C LYS A 90 -14.58 -15.16 -12.45
N LYS A 91 -15.52 -15.00 -13.39
CA LYS A 91 -16.42 -13.83 -13.53
C LYS A 91 -17.15 -13.35 -12.26
N SER A 92 -17.57 -14.25 -11.36
CA SER A 92 -18.27 -13.90 -10.11
C SER A 92 -17.32 -13.63 -8.94
N VAL A 93 -16.17 -14.29 -8.91
CA VAL A 93 -15.10 -14.07 -7.92
C VAL A 93 -14.34 -12.79 -8.24
N LYS A 94 -14.25 -12.43 -9.54
CA LYS A 94 -13.66 -11.18 -10.05
C LYS A 94 -14.16 -9.94 -9.34
N GLN A 95 -15.47 -9.76 -9.37
CA GLN A 95 -16.09 -8.54 -8.89
C GLN A 95 -15.93 -8.46 -7.38
N LYS A 96 -16.20 -9.56 -6.68
CA LYS A 96 -16.13 -9.61 -5.23
C LYS A 96 -14.71 -9.43 -4.67
N VAL A 97 -13.69 -10.10 -5.23
CA VAL A 97 -12.31 -9.98 -4.74
C VAL A 97 -11.71 -8.63 -5.11
N PHE A 98 -11.97 -8.14 -6.32
CA PHE A 98 -11.50 -6.81 -6.73
C PHE A 98 -12.18 -5.70 -5.95
N GLU A 99 -13.51 -5.76 -5.76
CA GLU A 99 -14.25 -4.81 -4.92
C GLU A 99 -13.78 -4.86 -3.46
N THR A 100 -13.56 -6.05 -2.89
CA THR A 100 -13.07 -6.20 -1.51
C THR A 100 -11.67 -5.63 -1.34
N ILE A 101 -10.73 -5.95 -2.24
CA ILE A 101 -9.34 -5.48 -2.12
C ILE A 101 -9.23 -3.98 -2.39
N GLN A 102 -9.92 -3.45 -3.42
CA GLN A 102 -9.97 -2.00 -3.62
C GLN A 102 -10.61 -1.30 -2.43
N HIS A 103 -11.65 -1.88 -1.82
CA HIS A 103 -12.30 -1.30 -0.65
C HIS A 103 -11.40 -1.32 0.60
N GLU A 104 -10.56 -2.36 0.77
CA GLU A 104 -9.58 -2.41 1.86
C GLU A 104 -8.50 -1.34 1.68
N ASN A 105 -7.93 -1.19 0.47
CA ASN A 105 -6.96 -0.14 0.18
C ASN A 105 -7.58 1.26 0.32
N ASP A 106 -8.79 1.48 -0.22
CA ASP A 106 -9.49 2.77 -0.09
C ASP A 106 -9.70 3.16 1.39
N ILE A 107 -10.01 2.19 2.25
CA ILE A 107 -10.15 2.41 3.69
C ILE A 107 -8.81 2.74 4.34
N GLU A 108 -7.73 2.08 3.93
CA GLU A 108 -6.39 2.34 4.47
C GLU A 108 -5.91 3.74 4.09
N ASP A 109 -6.13 4.17 2.86
CA ASP A 109 -5.83 5.53 2.38
C ASP A 109 -6.58 6.60 3.18
N ILE A 110 -7.85 6.34 3.49
CA ILE A 110 -8.68 7.23 4.32
C ILE A 110 -8.15 7.29 5.75
N LYS A 111 -7.77 6.15 6.34
CA LYS A 111 -7.15 6.14 7.67
C LYS A 111 -5.87 6.96 7.69
N ASN A 112 -4.98 6.77 6.71
CA ASN A 112 -3.73 7.52 6.62
C ASN A 112 -3.98 9.02 6.47
N THR A 113 -4.99 9.42 5.70
CA THR A 113 -5.38 10.83 5.58
C THR A 113 -5.90 11.39 6.91
N ILE A 114 -6.71 10.62 7.63
CA ILE A 114 -7.22 10.99 8.95
C ILE A 114 -6.08 11.14 9.97
N GLU A 115 -5.09 10.24 10.00
CA GLU A 115 -3.96 10.35 10.94
C GLU A 115 -3.09 11.59 10.72
N VAL A 116 -3.12 12.16 9.51
CA VAL A 116 -2.37 13.38 9.15
C VAL A 116 -3.15 14.67 9.41
N GLU A 117 -4.49 14.60 9.50
CA GLU A 117 -5.32 15.78 9.76
C GLU A 117 -5.52 16.04 11.27
N ASP A 118 -5.02 17.19 11.75
CA ASP A 118 -5.05 17.59 13.18
C ASP A 118 -6.45 18.02 13.69
N ASP A 119 -7.40 18.30 12.80
CA ASP A 119 -8.72 18.91 13.12
C ASP A 119 -9.87 17.90 12.96
N LEU A 120 -9.75 16.76 13.62
CA LEU A 120 -10.78 15.71 13.58
C LEU A 120 -11.97 16.00 14.50
N ILE A 121 -13.18 15.82 13.98
CA ILE A 121 -14.41 15.74 14.79
C ILE A 121 -14.40 14.47 15.69
N TYR A 122 -13.57 13.48 15.34
CA TYR A 122 -13.42 12.21 16.04
C TYR A 122 -12.10 12.19 16.79
N ASP A 123 -12.14 11.90 18.10
CA ASP A 123 -10.93 11.79 18.94
C ASP A 123 -10.01 10.66 18.46
N HIS A 124 -10.57 9.58 17.90
CA HIS A 124 -9.84 8.47 17.33
C HIS A 124 -10.51 7.92 16.04
N ILE A 125 -9.70 7.38 15.11
CA ILE A 125 -10.18 6.64 13.92
C ILE A 125 -11.16 5.52 14.27
N ARG A 126 -10.99 4.91 15.45
CA ARG A 126 -11.86 3.83 15.94
C ARG A 126 -13.27 4.29 16.30
N ASP A 127 -13.48 5.59 16.47
CA ASP A 127 -14.79 6.19 16.77
C ASP A 127 -15.62 6.43 15.50
N ILE A 128 -14.99 6.31 14.33
CA ILE A 128 -15.66 6.40 13.03
C ILE A 128 -16.39 5.08 12.77
N SER A 129 -17.71 5.16 12.58
CA SER A 129 -18.52 3.99 12.30
C SER A 129 -18.10 3.32 10.99
N ILE A 130 -18.24 1.99 10.90
CA ILE A 130 -17.95 1.22 9.68
C ILE A 130 -18.76 1.76 8.48
N ASP A 131 -20.01 2.16 8.70
CA ASP A 131 -20.86 2.73 7.64
C ASP A 131 -20.33 4.08 7.14
N THR A 132 -19.80 4.90 8.04
CA THR A 132 -19.14 6.17 7.70
C THR A 132 -17.86 5.92 6.89
N MET A 133 -17.04 4.96 7.32
CA MET A 133 -15.79 4.60 6.65
C MET A 133 -16.05 4.05 5.24
N ASN A 134 -17.04 3.17 5.09
CA ASN A 134 -17.44 2.63 3.80
C ASN A 134 -17.98 3.72 2.85
N ARG A 135 -18.68 4.73 3.40
CA ARG A 135 -19.16 5.88 2.62
C ARG A 135 -18.01 6.76 2.14
N MET A 136 -17.01 7.00 2.98
CA MET A 136 -15.79 7.71 2.58
C MET A 136 -15.06 6.93 1.48
N ALA A 137 -14.90 5.61 1.61
CA ALA A 137 -14.26 4.76 0.59
C ALA A 137 -14.99 4.83 -0.76
N TYR A 138 -16.33 4.80 -0.73
CA TYR A 138 -17.14 4.97 -1.93
C TYR A 138 -16.92 6.34 -2.60
N LEU A 139 -16.93 7.43 -1.82
CA LEU A 139 -16.76 8.79 -2.33
C LEU A 139 -15.34 9.05 -2.85
N LYS A 140 -14.32 8.48 -2.20
CA LYS A 140 -12.93 8.54 -2.68
C LYS A 140 -12.85 7.98 -4.10
N ARG A 141 -13.45 6.79 -4.31
CA ARG A 141 -13.50 6.15 -5.62
C ARG A 141 -14.24 6.96 -6.67
N GLU A 142 -15.39 7.54 -6.32
CA GLU A 142 -16.13 8.43 -7.22
C GLU A 142 -15.26 9.63 -7.66
N LYS A 143 -14.42 10.16 -6.78
CA LYS A 143 -13.52 11.28 -7.10
C LYS A 143 -12.33 10.87 -7.95
N GLU A 144 -11.72 9.71 -7.68
CA GLU A 144 -10.67 9.14 -8.54
C GLU A 144 -11.18 8.85 -9.95
N ASP A 145 -12.38 8.27 -10.07
CA ASP A 145 -13.04 8.02 -11.36
C ASP A 145 -13.31 9.33 -12.14
N ASN A 146 -13.45 10.46 -11.42
CA ASN A 146 -13.56 11.80 -11.98
C ASN A 146 -12.21 12.48 -12.25
N GLY A 147 -11.10 11.75 -12.12
CA GLY A 147 -9.76 12.20 -12.48
C GLY A 147 -9.00 12.93 -11.38
N MET A 148 -9.47 12.85 -10.13
CA MET A 148 -8.76 13.40 -8.97
C MET A 148 -7.57 12.50 -8.60
N ALA A 149 -6.45 13.11 -8.20
CA ALA A 149 -5.29 12.36 -7.71
C ALA A 149 -5.65 11.63 -6.40
N TRP A 150 -5.03 10.48 -6.18
CA TRP A 150 -5.30 9.56 -5.07
C TRP A 150 -5.39 10.24 -3.69
N ASN A 151 -4.38 11.02 -3.28
CA ASN A 151 -4.38 11.74 -2.01
C ASN A 151 -5.47 12.83 -1.93
N ASP A 152 -5.69 13.56 -3.03
CA ASP A 152 -6.70 14.60 -3.11
C ASP A 152 -8.11 14.00 -3.02
N ALA A 153 -8.32 12.81 -3.60
CA ALA A 153 -9.57 12.08 -3.57
C ALA A 153 -9.91 11.58 -2.16
N ALA A 154 -8.91 11.06 -1.44
CA ALA A 154 -9.06 10.62 -0.04
C ALA A 154 -9.42 11.81 0.88
N SER A 155 -8.67 12.91 0.81
CA SER A 155 -8.95 14.13 1.60
C SER A 155 -10.30 14.76 1.25
N ALA A 156 -10.63 14.84 -0.05
CA ALA A 156 -11.92 15.38 -0.47
C ALA A 156 -13.10 14.49 -0.07
N ALA A 157 -12.96 13.16 -0.05
CA ALA A 157 -13.99 12.25 0.44
C ALA A 157 -14.18 12.36 1.95
N PHE A 158 -13.08 12.45 2.69
CA PHE A 158 -13.08 12.68 4.13
C PHE A 158 -13.81 13.99 4.50
N HIS A 159 -13.39 15.13 3.91
CA HIS A 159 -14.02 16.42 4.16
C HIS A 159 -15.49 16.47 3.72
N GLU A 160 -15.87 15.77 2.66
CA GLU A 160 -17.26 15.74 2.21
C GLU A 160 -18.17 15.00 3.20
N VAL A 161 -17.71 13.88 3.77
CA VAL A 161 -18.50 13.15 4.78
C VAL A 161 -18.55 13.91 6.09
N ILE A 162 -17.46 14.55 6.50
CA ILE A 162 -17.40 15.38 7.71
C ILE A 162 -18.30 16.61 7.60
N ASN A 163 -18.29 17.34 6.49
CA ASN A 163 -19.09 18.56 6.32
C ASN A 163 -20.59 18.29 6.10
N GLN A 164 -21.00 17.02 5.94
CA GLN A 164 -22.39 16.60 5.81
C GLN A 164 -23.01 16.11 7.14
N GLN A 165 -22.24 16.05 8.23
CA GLN A 165 -22.69 15.73 9.58
C GLN A 165 -22.98 17.00 10.39
#